data_AF-A0A9P6KFW6-F1
#
_entry.id   AF-A0A9P6KFW6-F1
#
_cell.length_a   1.000
_cell.length_b   1.000
_cell.length_c   1.000
_cell.angle_alpha   90.00
_cell.angle_beta   90.00
_cell.angle_gamma   90.00
#
_symmetry.space_group_name_H-M   'P 1'
#
loop_
_entity.id
_entity.type
_entity.pdbx_description
1 polymer ?
#
loop_
_entity_poly.entity_id
_entity_poly.type
_entity_poly.pdbx_seq_one_letter_code
_entity_poly.pdbx_strand_id
1 'polypeptide(L)'
;MRQAIIFLIAVLAILNAVMAADPLFKDGKYRIFAGNQHVPSMNRYFTGKKDARAGSVTLQPNSTSTKQVWRLRNKSNRRITLESIGNKGYYLSEGRSGALPGAYIG
;
A
#
# COMPACT_ATOMS: atom_id res chain seq x y z
N MET A 1 -44.76 6.86 17.37
CA MET A 1 -44.16 5.93 16.37
C MET A 1 -43.27 6.64 15.34
N ARG A 2 -43.65 7.81 14.80
CA ARG A 2 -42.85 8.53 13.77
C ARG A 2 -41.46 9.02 14.25
N GLN A 3 -41.34 9.46 15.51
CA GLN A 3 -40.06 9.90 16.09
C GLN A 3 -39.02 8.78 16.22
N ALA A 4 -39.43 7.57 16.60
CA ALA A 4 -38.54 6.43 16.74
C ALA A 4 -37.95 5.99 15.37
N ILE A 5 -38.75 6.08 14.31
CA ILE A 5 -38.33 5.75 12.95
C ILE A 5 -37.29 6.77 12.44
N ILE A 6 -37.48 8.07 12.73
CA ILE A 6 -36.54 9.12 12.34
C ILE A 6 -35.19 8.95 13.05
N PHE A 7 -35.21 8.60 14.34
CA PHE A 7 -33.98 8.35 15.10
C PHE A 7 -33.20 7.15 14.54
N LEU A 8 -33.90 6.06 14.19
CA LEU A 8 -33.27 4.88 13.60
C LEU A 8 -32.63 5.17 12.24
N ILE A 9 -33.31 5.93 11.38
CA ILE A 9 -32.77 6.35 10.06
C ILE A 9 -31.53 7.23 10.25
N ALA A 10 -31.56 8.15 11.20
CA ALA A 10 -30.42 9.02 11.50
C ALA A 10 -29.21 8.21 11.99
N VAL A 11 -29.42 7.23 12.87
CA VAL A 11 -28.35 6.35 13.38
C VAL A 11 -27.78 5.47 12.25
N LEU A 12 -28.61 4.89 11.39
CA LEU A 12 -28.13 4.14 10.22
C LEU A 12 -27.36 5.02 9.22
N ALA A 13 -27.80 6.26 8.99
CA ALA A 13 -27.10 7.19 8.10
C ALA A 13 -25.71 7.57 8.65
N ILE A 14 -25.60 7.82 9.96
CA ILE A 14 -24.34 8.11 10.64
C ILE A 14 -23.41 6.88 10.59
N LEU A 15 -23.93 5.68 10.87
CA LEU A 15 -23.15 4.45 10.80
C LEU A 15 -22.64 4.17 9.38
N ASN A 16 -23.46 4.38 8.35
CA ASN A 16 -23.05 4.25 6.95
C ASN A 16 -21.99 5.30 6.56
N ALA A 17 -22.09 6.53 7.06
CA ALA A 17 -21.08 7.57 6.83
C ALA A 17 -19.75 7.27 7.54
N VAL A 18 -19.80 6.71 8.75
CA VAL A 18 -18.59 6.30 9.50
C VAL A 18 -17.93 5.06 8.86
N MET A 19 -18.72 4.16 8.27
CA MET A 19 -18.19 3.04 7.48
C MET A 19 -17.64 3.46 6.11
N ALA A 20 -18.01 4.66 5.63
CA ALA A 20 -17.41 5.33 4.49
C ALA A 20 -16.17 6.16 4.88
N ALA A 21 -15.43 5.72 5.89
CA ALA A 21 -14.13 6.30 6.21
C ALA A 21 -13.26 6.30 4.94
N ASP A 22 -12.82 7.49 4.53
CA ASP A 22 -11.88 7.64 3.42
C ASP A 22 -10.70 6.68 3.63
N PRO A 23 -10.23 5.99 2.57
CA PRO A 23 -9.11 5.09 2.70
C PRO A 23 -7.91 5.83 3.29
N LEU A 24 -7.31 5.26 4.33
CA LEU A 24 -6.19 5.85 5.07
C LEU A 24 -5.06 6.32 4.14
N PHE A 25 -4.86 5.61 3.04
CA PHE A 25 -4.00 6.01 1.94
C PHE A 25 -4.82 6.15 0.67
N LYS A 26 -4.79 7.32 0.02
CA LYS A 26 -5.43 7.53 -1.27
C LYS A 26 -4.70 6.76 -2.38
N ASP A 27 -5.41 6.43 -3.45
CA ASP A 27 -4.77 5.88 -4.66
C ASP A 27 -3.71 6.85 -5.18
N GLY A 28 -2.51 6.36 -5.48
CA GLY A 28 -1.40 7.26 -5.81
C GLY A 28 -0.06 6.59 -5.97
N LYS A 29 0.97 7.44 -6.18
CA LYS A 29 2.38 7.02 -6.26
C LYS A 29 3.07 7.35 -4.95
N TYR A 30 3.72 6.35 -4.37
CA TYR A 30 4.37 6.44 -3.07
C TYR A 30 5.81 5.94 -3.15
N ARG A 31 6.66 6.46 -2.27
CA ARG A 31 7.94 5.86 -1.91
C ARG A 31 7.82 5.35 -0.48
N ILE A 32 8.14 4.08 -0.27
CA ILE A 32 8.04 3.41 1.04
C ILE A 32 9.45 3.29 1.58
N PHE A 33 9.68 3.67 2.83
CA PHE A 33 10.98 3.56 3.49
C PHE A 33 10.90 2.73 4.77
N ALA A 34 12.02 2.12 5.12
CA ALA A 34 12.25 1.50 6.42
C ALA A 34 13.08 2.45 7.29
N GLY A 35 12.52 2.87 8.43
CA GLY A 35 13.19 3.74 9.38
C GLY A 35 12.22 4.40 10.36
N ASN A 36 12.73 4.83 11.50
CA ASN A 36 11.97 5.51 12.55
C ASN A 36 12.10 7.04 12.50
N GLN A 37 12.77 7.59 11.48
CA GLN A 37 13.21 8.98 11.50
C GLN A 37 12.39 9.88 10.57
N HIS A 38 12.04 11.04 11.11
CA HIS A 38 11.48 12.19 10.38
C HIS A 38 12.45 12.82 9.37
N VAL A 39 13.67 12.27 9.18
CA VAL A 39 14.72 12.82 8.32
C VAL A 39 14.82 12.00 7.02
N PRO A 40 14.26 12.47 5.89
CA PRO A 40 14.11 11.65 4.68
C PRO A 40 15.42 11.27 3.99
N SER A 41 16.52 11.98 4.26
CA SER A 41 17.83 11.81 3.60
C SER A 41 18.58 10.56 4.08
N MET A 42 18.29 10.07 5.28
CA MET A 42 18.92 8.86 5.85
C MET A 42 18.08 7.60 5.64
N ASN A 43 16.85 7.77 5.15
CA ASN A 43 15.92 6.67 4.97
C ASN A 43 16.34 5.74 3.83
N ARG A 44 16.15 4.44 4.04
CA ARG A 44 16.31 3.42 2.99
C ARG A 44 14.94 3.05 2.45
N TYR A 45 14.82 3.07 1.13
CA TYR A 45 13.57 2.90 0.41
C TYR A 45 13.46 1.51 -0.21
N PHE A 46 12.24 1.00 -0.26
CA PHE A 46 11.92 -0.25 -0.93
C PHE A 46 12.13 -0.08 -2.44
N THR A 47 13.13 -0.77 -2.98
CA THR A 47 13.47 -0.78 -4.41
C THR A 47 13.19 -2.16 -5.01
N GLY A 48 12.29 -2.22 -5.99
CA GLY A 48 12.01 -3.43 -6.77
C GLY A 48 13.08 -3.69 -7.84
N LYS A 49 13.66 -4.89 -7.83
CA LYS A 49 14.63 -5.37 -8.83
C LYS A 49 14.06 -6.58 -9.55
N LYS A 50 13.76 -6.42 -10.84
CA LYS A 50 13.43 -7.55 -11.71
C LYS A 50 14.69 -8.37 -11.95
N ASP A 51 14.75 -9.53 -11.33
CA ASP A 51 15.76 -10.56 -11.57
C ASP A 51 15.06 -11.76 -12.25
N ALA A 52 15.78 -12.45 -13.14
CA ALA A 52 15.28 -13.52 -13.99
C ALA A 52 14.73 -14.72 -13.20
N ARG A 53 15.12 -14.89 -11.92
CA ARG A 53 14.73 -16.04 -11.11
C ARG A 53 13.58 -15.79 -10.13
N ALA A 54 13.43 -14.58 -9.57
CA ALA A 54 12.45 -14.37 -8.49
C ALA A 54 12.03 -12.92 -8.18
N GLY A 55 12.58 -11.88 -8.81
CA GLY A 55 12.23 -10.48 -8.52
C GLY A 55 12.38 -10.07 -7.04
N SER A 56 13.50 -9.45 -6.65
CA SER A 56 13.72 -9.08 -5.24
C SER A 56 13.31 -7.63 -4.93
N VAL A 57 12.89 -7.37 -3.69
CA VAL A 57 12.81 -6.01 -3.14
C VAL A 57 13.94 -5.81 -2.15
N THR A 58 14.68 -4.71 -2.31
CA THR A 58 15.84 -4.38 -1.46
C THR A 58 15.69 -2.99 -0.88
N LEU A 59 16.31 -2.73 0.26
CA LEU A 59 16.37 -1.40 0.86
C LEU A 59 17.59 -0.64 0.33
N GLN A 60 17.37 0.49 -0.32
CA GLN A 60 18.45 1.32 -0.90
C GLN A 60 18.32 2.78 -0.50
N PRO A 61 19.41 3.58 -0.53
CA PRO A 61 19.33 5.02 -0.34
C PRO A 61 18.32 5.68 -1.29
N ASN A 62 17.80 6.85 -0.90
CA ASN A 62 16.86 7.61 -1.73
C ASN A 62 17.43 7.84 -3.14
N SER A 63 16.59 7.66 -4.14
CA SER A 63 16.93 7.91 -5.54
C SER A 63 15.73 8.42 -6.32
N THR A 64 16.01 9.07 -7.44
CA THR A 64 14.99 9.45 -8.42
C THR A 64 14.47 8.27 -9.25
N SER A 65 14.99 7.04 -9.01
CA SER A 65 14.62 5.85 -9.77
C SER A 65 13.14 5.51 -9.60
N THR A 66 12.49 5.18 -10.71
CA THR A 66 11.12 4.63 -10.72
C THR A 66 11.02 3.27 -10.04
N LYS A 67 12.14 2.57 -9.82
CA LYS A 67 12.21 1.31 -9.07
C LYS A 67 11.88 1.46 -7.58
N GLN A 68 11.93 2.68 -7.05
CA GLN A 68 11.51 3.02 -5.67
C GLN A 68 10.09 3.55 -5.57
N VAL A 69 9.40 3.68 -6.71
CA VAL A 69 8.04 4.22 -6.78
C VAL A 69 7.05 3.08 -6.88
N TRP A 70 6.07 3.09 -5.98
CA TRP A 70 5.02 2.10 -5.87
C TRP A 70 3.67 2.76 -6.12
N ARG A 71 2.85 2.17 -6.98
CA ARG A 71 1.47 2.59 -7.16
C ARG A 71 0.59 1.87 -6.15
N LEU A 72 0.05 2.63 -5.22
CA LEU A 72 -0.97 2.16 -4.28
C LEU A 72 -2.33 2.23 -4.96
N ARG A 73 -3.10 1.15 -4.86
CA ARG A 73 -4.52 1.11 -5.21
C ARG A 73 -5.30 0.46 -4.08
N ASN A 74 -6.34 1.13 -3.63
CA ASN A 74 -7.32 0.59 -2.71
C ASN A 74 -8.23 -0.41 -3.44
N LYS A 75 -8.62 -1.46 -2.72
CA LYS A 75 -9.60 -2.45 -3.15
C LYS A 75 -10.83 -2.35 -2.24
N SER A 76 -11.98 -2.75 -2.76
CA SER A 76 -13.28 -2.68 -2.07
C SER A 76 -13.34 -3.44 -0.73
N ASN A 77 -12.41 -4.36 -0.49
CA ASN A 77 -12.31 -5.18 0.72
C ASN A 77 -11.27 -4.68 1.73
N ARG A 78 -11.01 -3.36 1.78
CA ARG A 78 -10.00 -2.73 2.65
C ARG A 78 -8.58 -3.27 2.46
N ARG A 79 -8.30 -3.89 1.31
CA ARG A 79 -6.94 -4.30 0.93
C ARG A 79 -6.31 -3.22 0.06
N ILE A 80 -5.00 -3.15 0.11
CA ILE A 80 -4.20 -2.33 -0.81
C ILE A 80 -3.33 -3.24 -1.67
N THR A 81 -3.09 -2.82 -2.89
CA THR A 81 -2.07 -3.41 -3.76
C THR A 81 -1.00 -2.38 -4.06
N LEU A 82 0.25 -2.80 -4.05
CA LEU A 82 1.41 -1.95 -4.36
C LEU A 82 2.09 -2.48 -5.61
N GLU A 83 1.83 -1.85 -6.75
CA GLU A 83 2.45 -2.19 -8.04
C GLU A 83 3.80 -1.46 -8.19
N SER A 84 4.85 -2.15 -8.65
CA SER A 84 6.13 -1.50 -8.93
C SER A 84 6.04 -0.68 -10.22
N ILE A 85 6.31 0.64 -10.15
CA ILE A 85 6.32 1.49 -11.36
C ILE A 85 7.51 1.16 -12.26
N GLY A 86 8.68 0.89 -11.67
CA GLY A 86 9.89 0.51 -12.40
C GLY A 86 9.82 -0.90 -13.02
N ASN A 87 8.91 -1.75 -12.55
CA ASN A 87 8.71 -3.12 -13.04
C ASN A 87 7.20 -3.37 -13.25
N LYS A 88 6.65 -2.84 -14.35
CA LYS A 88 5.21 -2.90 -14.65
C LYS A 88 4.66 -4.33 -14.58
N GLY A 89 3.47 -4.48 -14.00
CA GLY A 89 2.80 -5.77 -13.86
C GLY A 89 3.28 -6.63 -12.69
N TYR A 90 4.28 -6.17 -11.93
CA TYR A 90 4.72 -6.85 -10.70
C TYR A 90 4.26 -6.12 -9.45
N TYR A 91 3.88 -6.86 -8.43
CA TYR A 91 3.34 -6.36 -7.18
C TYR A 91 4.22 -6.71 -6.00
N LEU A 92 4.25 -5.84 -4.99
CA LEU A 92 4.86 -6.14 -3.71
C LEU A 92 4.13 -7.32 -3.08
N SER A 93 4.87 -8.38 -2.80
CA SER A 93 4.37 -9.58 -2.14
C SER A 93 5.34 -10.02 -1.04
N GLU A 94 4.79 -10.64 -0.01
CA GLU A 94 5.55 -11.50 0.88
C GLU A 94 5.86 -12.79 0.10
N GLY A 95 7.07 -13.32 0.25
CA GLY A 95 7.66 -14.33 -0.65
C GLY A 95 6.79 -15.55 -1.02
N ARG A 96 7.20 -16.25 -2.08
CA ARG A 96 6.54 -17.50 -2.52
C ARG A 96 6.77 -18.63 -1.52
N SER A 97 5.83 -19.58 -1.46
CA SER A 97 6.00 -20.85 -0.74
C SER A 97 7.34 -21.51 -1.13
N GLY A 98 8.20 -21.77 -0.13
CA GLY A 98 9.55 -22.33 -0.31
C GLY A 98 10.68 -21.31 -0.55
N ALA A 99 10.39 -20.01 -0.63
CA ALA A 99 11.41 -18.96 -0.66
C ALA A 99 11.81 -18.51 0.75
N LEU A 100 13.02 -17.96 0.90
CA LEU A 100 13.44 -17.33 2.16
C LEU A 100 12.48 -16.17 2.51
N PRO A 101 12.24 -15.90 3.81
CA PRO A 101 11.44 -14.76 4.23
C PRO A 101 11.96 -13.46 3.61
N GLY A 102 11.08 -12.68 3.01
CA GLY A 102 11.47 -11.43 2.34
C GLY A 102 10.34 -10.79 1.54
N ALA A 103 10.63 -9.59 1.05
CA ALA A 103 9.76 -8.85 0.14
C ALA A 103 10.20 -9.07 -1.32
N TYR A 104 9.23 -9.34 -2.18
CA TYR A 104 9.45 -9.69 -3.57
C TYR A 104 8.53 -8.89 -4.49
N ILE A 105 8.92 -8.84 -5.75
CA ILE A 105 8.02 -8.41 -6.82
C ILE A 105 7.53 -9.66 -7.56
N GLY A 106 6.21 -9.89 -7.51
CA GLY A 106 5.57 -11.11 -8.00
C GLY A 106 4.31 -10.84 -8.81
#